data_AF-A0A357ML41-F1
#
_entry.id   AF-A0A357ML41-F1
#
_cell.length_a   1.000
_cell.length_b   1.000
_cell.length_c   1.000
_cell.angle_alpha   90.00
_cell.angle_beta   90.00
_cell.angle_gamma   90.00
#
_symmetry.space_group_name_H-M   'P 1'
#
loop_
_entity.id
_entity.type
_entity.pdbx_description
1 polymer ?
#
loop_
_entity_poly.entity_id
_entity_poly.type
_entity_poly.pdbx_seq_one_letter_code
_entity_poly.pdbx_strand_id
1 'polypeptide(L)'
;MAWVLRAACVALAALAGASVSAEEGAGTRVTDSQVFMMMFADQGRSVGYQSMLSAIQLETVQAQLKRDRALLERNLELYDREAISLLDLEIAQLKDAWSQLLLVVARKNLETIAAQVSALTLIGDPFAGKPAELGALRIARANYENRAARLDRCRQVFFSVPIRSPPPETGCAATGPGVAIHP
;
A
#
# COMPACT_ATOMS: atom_id res chain seq x y z
N MET A 1 27.60 -36.39 19.99
CA MET A 1 27.15 -35.38 19.01
C MET A 1 26.91 -35.93 17.59
N ALA A 2 26.70 -37.24 17.39
CA ALA A 2 26.41 -37.82 16.06
C ALA A 2 24.95 -38.29 15.87
N TRP A 3 24.11 -38.19 16.92
CA TRP A 3 22.73 -38.71 16.89
C TRP A 3 21.67 -37.66 16.54
N VAL A 4 21.97 -36.38 16.71
CA VAL A 4 21.02 -35.28 16.42
C VAL A 4 20.92 -35.02 14.90
N LEU A 5 21.96 -35.34 14.12
CA LEU A 5 21.94 -35.14 12.66
C LEU A 5 21.14 -36.18 11.87
N ARG A 6 20.82 -37.36 12.44
CA ARG A 6 20.01 -38.37 11.72
C ARG A 6 18.50 -38.12 11.80
N ALA A 7 18.03 -37.40 12.82
CA ALA A 7 16.61 -37.05 12.93
C ALA A 7 16.18 -35.94 11.95
N ALA A 8 17.11 -35.07 11.55
CA ALA A 8 16.83 -33.99 10.60
C ALA A 8 16.60 -34.50 9.15
N CYS A 9 17.22 -35.62 8.76
CA CYS A 9 17.09 -36.14 7.39
C CYS A 9 15.81 -36.96 7.15
N VAL A 10 15.16 -37.49 8.20
CA VAL A 10 13.91 -38.25 8.05
C VAL A 10 12.69 -37.33 8.05
N ALA A 11 12.74 -36.19 8.73
CA ALA A 11 11.67 -35.19 8.69
C ALA A 11 11.61 -34.43 7.36
N LEU A 12 12.74 -34.24 6.66
CA LEU A 12 12.77 -33.64 5.33
C LEU A 12 12.26 -34.57 4.22
N ALA A 13 12.26 -35.88 4.44
CA ALA A 13 11.74 -36.86 3.49
C ALA A 13 10.21 -37.04 3.58
N ALA A 14 9.59 -36.68 4.72
CA ALA A 14 8.14 -36.72 4.89
C ALA A 14 7.41 -35.47 4.34
N LEU A 15 8.14 -34.40 4.05
CA LEU A 15 7.61 -33.17 3.42
C LEU A 15 7.79 -33.13 1.89
N ALA A 16 8.44 -34.14 1.31
CA ALA A 16 8.71 -34.23 -0.14
C ALA A 16 7.80 -35.24 -0.87
N GLY A 17 6.80 -35.81 -0.19
CA GLY A 17 5.94 -36.89 -0.71
C GLY A 17 4.57 -36.47 -1.25
N ALA A 18 4.22 -35.18 -1.24
CA ALA A 18 3.05 -34.69 -1.97
C ALA A 18 3.47 -34.24 -3.38
N SER A 19 4.19 -35.10 -4.10
CA SER A 19 4.22 -35.05 -5.55
C SER A 19 2.78 -35.23 -6.00
N VAL A 20 2.16 -34.13 -6.45
CA VAL A 20 1.00 -34.18 -7.34
C VAL A 20 1.43 -35.05 -8.51
N SER A 21 1.05 -36.32 -8.49
CA SER A 21 0.95 -37.12 -9.70
C SER A 21 -0.04 -36.36 -10.59
N ALA A 22 0.50 -35.64 -11.56
CA ALA A 22 -0.26 -35.16 -12.69
C ALA A 22 -0.70 -36.41 -13.46
N GLU A 23 -1.83 -36.98 -13.05
CA GLU A 23 -2.64 -37.74 -13.99
C GLU A 23 -3.02 -36.75 -15.09
N GLU A 24 -2.59 -37.06 -16.31
CA GLU A 24 -3.13 -36.53 -17.56
C GLU A 24 -4.58 -37.03 -17.72
N GLY A 25 -5.43 -36.61 -16.78
CA GLY A 25 -6.85 -36.89 -16.73
C GLY A 25 -7.60 -35.61 -17.07
N ALA A 26 -8.17 -35.58 -18.28
CA ALA A 26 -9.23 -34.68 -18.74
C ALA A 26 -9.27 -33.31 -18.04
N GLY A 27 -8.63 -32.30 -18.64
CA GLY A 27 -8.53 -30.92 -18.14
C GLY A 27 -9.75 -30.48 -17.34
N THR A 28 -9.64 -30.57 -16.02
CA THR A 28 -10.67 -30.15 -15.08
C THR A 28 -10.75 -28.64 -15.19
N ARG A 29 -11.74 -28.16 -15.95
CA ARG A 29 -11.98 -26.73 -16.10
C ARG A 29 -12.24 -26.16 -14.70
N VAL A 30 -11.35 -25.27 -14.27
CA VAL A 30 -11.54 -24.49 -13.04
C VAL A 30 -12.85 -23.72 -13.19
N THR A 31 -13.76 -23.90 -12.23
CA THR A 31 -15.05 -23.22 -12.23
C THR A 31 -14.86 -21.73 -11.93
N ASP A 32 -15.74 -20.87 -12.42
CA ASP A 32 -15.70 -19.43 -12.14
C ASP A 32 -15.68 -19.14 -10.62
N SER A 33 -16.35 -19.99 -9.83
CA SER A 33 -16.30 -19.93 -8.36
C SER A 33 -14.91 -20.21 -7.79
N GLN A 34 -14.17 -21.17 -8.34
CA GLN A 34 -12.80 -21.46 -7.92
C GLN A 34 -11.85 -20.34 -8.32
N VAL A 35 -12.02 -19.75 -9.52
CA VAL A 35 -11.26 -18.57 -9.97
C VAL A 35 -11.53 -17.37 -9.05
N PHE A 36 -12.80 -17.10 -8.72
CA PHE A 36 -13.18 -16.04 -7.82
C PHE A 36 -12.55 -16.20 -6.43
N MET A 37 -12.61 -17.41 -5.85
CA MET A 37 -12.00 -17.69 -4.54
C MET A 37 -10.49 -17.50 -4.56
N MET A 38 -9.81 -17.90 -5.64
CA MET A 38 -8.38 -17.67 -5.80
C MET A 38 -8.03 -16.17 -5.86
N MET A 39 -8.78 -15.39 -6.64
CA MET A 39 -8.61 -13.93 -6.71
C MET A 39 -8.94 -13.24 -5.38
N PHE A 40 -10.01 -13.68 -4.71
CA PHE A 40 -10.42 -13.13 -3.41
C PHE A 40 -9.38 -13.40 -2.32
N ALA A 41 -8.83 -14.62 -2.27
CA ALA A 41 -7.76 -14.96 -1.33
C ALA A 41 -6.48 -14.16 -1.62
N ASP A 42 -6.15 -13.95 -2.90
CA ASP A 42 -5.01 -13.12 -3.28
C ASP A 42 -5.18 -11.65 -2.87
N GLN A 43 -6.37 -11.09 -3.13
CA GLN A 43 -6.73 -9.75 -2.71
C GLN A 43 -6.69 -9.61 -1.18
N GLY A 44 -7.18 -10.60 -0.44
CA GLY A 44 -7.12 -10.64 1.01
C GLY A 44 -5.69 -10.59 1.55
N ARG A 45 -4.77 -11.37 0.95
CA ARG A 45 -3.34 -11.33 1.31
C ARG A 45 -2.71 -9.97 1.01
N SER A 46 -2.99 -9.40 -0.16
CA SER A 46 -2.48 -8.08 -0.54
C SER A 46 -2.90 -6.98 0.45
N VAL A 47 -4.19 -6.94 0.81
CA VAL A 47 -4.70 -5.98 1.80
C VAL A 47 -4.13 -6.25 3.20
N GLY A 48 -3.91 -7.52 3.56
CA GLY A 48 -3.20 -7.89 4.78
C GLY A 48 -1.80 -7.29 4.86
N TYR A 49 -0.99 -7.42 3.78
CA TYR A 49 0.32 -6.80 3.71
C TYR A 49 0.27 -5.27 3.79
N GLN A 50 -0.67 -4.64 3.09
CA GLN A 50 -0.85 -3.18 3.15
C GLN A 50 -1.19 -2.71 4.56
N SER A 51 -2.04 -3.44 5.28
CA SER A 51 -2.43 -3.13 6.65
C SER A 51 -1.23 -3.20 7.58
N MET A 52 -0.43 -4.27 7.46
CA MET A 52 0.77 -4.46 8.27
C MET A 52 1.80 -3.35 8.03
N LEU A 53 2.08 -3.04 6.76
CA LEU A 53 3.03 -1.97 6.42
C LEU A 53 2.56 -0.61 6.91
N SER A 54 1.26 -0.33 6.83
CA SER A 54 0.70 0.94 7.31
C SER A 54 0.73 1.06 8.83
N ALA A 55 0.57 -0.05 9.55
CA ALA A 55 0.77 -0.10 10.99
C ALA A 55 2.24 0.17 11.36
N ILE A 56 3.19 -0.47 10.69
CA ILE A 56 4.63 -0.24 10.88
C ILE A 56 5.00 1.22 10.60
N GLN A 57 4.46 1.81 9.53
CA GLN A 57 4.67 3.23 9.22
C GLN A 57 4.15 4.13 10.34
N LEU A 58 2.96 3.85 10.86
CA LEU A 58 2.38 4.60 11.97
C LEU A 58 3.25 4.52 13.23
N GLU A 59 3.72 3.33 13.59
CA GLU A 59 4.63 3.13 14.74
C GLU A 59 5.97 3.85 14.53
N THR A 60 6.52 3.80 13.32
CA THR A 60 7.77 4.47 12.96
C THR A 60 7.64 5.98 13.12
N VAL A 61 6.55 6.58 12.61
CA VAL A 61 6.30 8.01 12.73
C VAL A 61 6.06 8.40 14.18
N GLN A 62 5.35 7.59 14.97
CA GLN A 62 5.19 7.84 16.41
C GLN A 62 6.53 7.81 17.16
N ALA A 63 7.42 6.87 16.83
CA ALA A 63 8.75 6.81 17.41
C ALA A 63 9.62 8.01 17.00
N GLN A 64 9.54 8.45 15.74
CA GLN A 64 10.21 9.66 15.27
C GLN A 64 9.72 10.90 16.03
N LEU A 65 8.41 11.04 16.19
CA LEU A 65 7.80 12.17 16.87
C LEU A 65 8.17 12.22 18.37
N LYS A 66 8.24 11.07 19.05
CA LYS A 66 8.76 11.02 20.43
C LYS A 66 10.21 11.51 20.52
N ARG A 67 11.06 11.11 19.57
CA ARG A 67 12.46 11.57 19.51
C ARG A 67 12.56 13.06 19.21
N ASP A 68 11.80 13.54 18.23
CA ASP A 68 11.82 14.94 17.82
C ASP A 68 11.31 15.87 18.92
N ARG A 69 10.30 15.47 19.69
CA ARG A 69 9.83 16.22 20.87
C ARG A 69 10.90 16.34 21.95
N ALA A 70 11.57 15.23 22.28
CA ALA A 70 12.67 15.27 23.25
C ALA A 70 13.82 16.17 22.79
N LEU A 71 14.09 16.23 21.47
CA LEU A 71 15.07 17.16 20.92
C LEU A 71 14.59 18.62 20.98
N LEU A 72 13.31 18.88 20.71
CA LEU A 72 12.74 20.21 20.80
C LEU A 72 12.78 20.75 22.22
N GLU A 73 12.42 19.92 23.21
CA GLU A 73 12.51 20.27 24.64
C GLU A 73 13.94 20.65 25.03
N ARG A 74 14.93 19.85 24.61
CA ARG A 74 16.35 20.16 24.84
C ARG A 74 16.79 21.44 24.14
N ASN A 75 16.32 21.68 22.91
CA ASN A 75 16.68 22.89 22.16
C ASN A 75 16.06 24.15 22.77
N LEU A 76 14.88 24.06 23.37
CA LEU A 76 14.28 25.15 24.14
C LEU A 76 15.16 25.52 25.33
N GLU A 77 15.59 24.53 26.12
CA GLU A 77 16.49 24.78 27.26
C GLU A 77 17.84 25.39 26.84
N LEU A 78 18.35 25.01 25.67
CA LEU A 78 19.60 25.54 25.13
C LEU A 78 19.42 26.95 24.54
N TYR A 79 18.25 27.25 23.98
CA TYR A 79 17.90 28.59 23.53
C TYR A 79 17.77 29.57 24.70
N ASP A 80 17.12 29.16 25.79
CA ASP A 80 17.01 29.97 27.02
C ASP A 80 18.37 30.28 27.64
N ARG A 81 19.38 29.44 27.39
CA ARG A 81 20.78 29.63 27.80
C ARG A 81 21.61 30.38 26.75
N GLU A 82 20.99 30.90 25.70
CA GLU A 82 21.63 31.58 24.56
C GLU A 82 22.71 30.72 23.86
N ALA A 83 22.67 29.40 24.05
CA ALA A 83 23.64 28.46 23.48
C ALA A 83 23.31 28.05 22.03
N ILE A 84 22.09 28.33 21.59
CA ILE A 84 21.57 28.00 20.26
C ILE A 84 20.91 29.25 19.64
N SER A 85 20.98 29.37 18.31
CA SER A 85 20.36 30.47 17.59
C SER A 85 18.83 30.31 17.48
N LEU A 86 18.10 31.42 17.31
CA LEU A 86 16.66 31.38 17.05
C LEU A 86 16.32 30.52 15.82
N LEU A 87 17.15 30.59 14.78
CA LEU A 87 16.99 29.83 13.55
C LEU A 87 16.94 28.31 13.82
N ASP A 88 17.84 27.81 14.66
CA ASP A 88 17.90 26.38 14.99
C ASP A 88 16.68 25.92 15.80
N LEU A 89 16.14 26.80 16.66
CA LEU A 89 14.91 26.52 17.38
C LEU A 89 13.71 26.45 16.43
N GLU A 90 13.60 27.40 15.50
CA GLU A 90 12.54 27.41 14.48
C GLU A 90 12.60 26.18 13.57
N ILE A 91 13.81 25.74 13.18
CA ILE A 91 14.00 24.50 12.41
C ILE A 91 13.49 23.30 13.19
N ALA A 92 13.77 23.22 14.49
CA ALA A 92 13.28 22.13 15.34
C ALA A 92 11.75 22.14 15.47
N GLN A 93 11.13 23.32 15.61
CA GLN A 93 9.67 23.48 15.65
C GLN A 93 9.02 23.08 14.33
N LEU A 94 9.59 23.49 13.20
CA LEU A 94 9.11 23.11 11.86
C LEU A 94 9.20 21.59 11.66
N LYS A 95 10.27 20.96 12.15
CA LYS A 95 10.43 19.51 12.10
C LYS A 95 9.37 18.79 12.93
N ASP A 96 9.05 19.27 14.13
CA ASP A 96 7.97 18.69 14.94
C ASP A 96 6.61 18.85 14.25
N ALA A 97 6.29 20.04 13.71
CA ALA A 97 5.06 20.28 12.97
C ALA A 97 4.93 19.34 11.75
N TRP A 98 6.01 19.12 11.00
CA TRP A 98 6.06 18.17 9.90
C TRP A 98 5.81 16.73 10.34
N SER A 99 6.48 16.29 11.42
CA SER A 99 6.29 14.94 11.99
C SER A 99 4.86 14.72 12.49
N GLN A 100 4.19 15.76 13.01
CA GLN A 100 2.78 15.70 13.39
C GLN A 100 1.86 15.52 12.17
N LEU A 101 2.13 16.20 11.05
CA LEU A 101 1.38 16.02 9.81
C LEU A 101 1.55 14.61 9.22
N LEU A 102 2.77 14.07 9.26
CA LEU A 102 3.03 12.69 8.84
C LEU A 102 2.22 11.68 9.65
N LEU A 103 2.02 11.93 10.94
CA LEU A 103 1.21 11.07 11.80
C LEU A 103 -0.27 11.08 11.38
N VAL A 104 -0.80 12.23 10.96
CA VAL A 104 -2.17 12.32 10.43
C VAL A 104 -2.29 11.51 9.14
N VAL A 105 -1.32 11.64 8.23
CA VAL A 105 -1.31 10.89 6.96
C VAL A 105 -1.23 9.39 7.21
N ALA A 106 -0.33 8.94 8.09
CA ALA A 106 -0.18 7.53 8.44
C ALA A 106 -1.47 6.94 9.04
N ARG A 107 -2.13 7.69 9.94
CA ARG A 107 -3.43 7.30 10.51
C ARG A 107 -4.50 7.16 9.43
N LYS A 108 -4.61 8.15 8.53
CA LYS A 108 -5.61 8.11 7.45
C LYS A 108 -5.36 7.00 6.45
N ASN A 109 -4.11 6.62 6.23
CA ASN A 109 -3.77 5.46 5.41
C ASN A 109 -4.24 4.15 6.08
N LEU A 110 -3.96 4.00 7.38
CA LEU A 110 -4.41 2.83 8.14
C LEU A 110 -5.94 2.73 8.23
N GLU A 111 -6.64 3.84 8.49
CA GLU A 111 -8.12 3.90 8.44
C GLU A 111 -8.67 3.48 7.07
N THR A 112 -8.01 3.93 6.00
CA THR A 112 -8.36 3.60 4.61
C THR A 112 -8.27 2.10 4.34
N ILE A 113 -7.20 1.47 4.80
CA ILE A 113 -6.97 0.04 4.61
C ILE A 113 -7.87 -0.78 5.53
N ALA A 114 -8.11 -0.35 6.77
CA ALA A 114 -9.07 -0.99 7.67
C ALA A 114 -10.49 -1.01 7.07
N ALA A 115 -10.90 0.07 6.38
CA ALA A 115 -12.15 0.09 5.64
C ALA A 115 -12.16 -0.91 4.46
N GLN A 116 -11.02 -1.11 3.79
CA GLN A 116 -10.90 -2.13 2.73
C GLN A 116 -10.98 -3.55 3.29
N VAL A 117 -10.33 -3.83 4.43
CA VAL A 117 -10.46 -5.11 5.15
C VAL A 117 -11.92 -5.37 5.49
N SER A 118 -12.62 -4.38 6.04
CA SER A 118 -14.04 -4.49 6.39
C SER A 118 -14.91 -4.79 5.16
N ALA A 119 -14.65 -4.12 4.03
CA ALA A 119 -15.36 -4.38 2.78
C ALA A 119 -15.09 -5.80 2.25
N LEU A 120 -13.84 -6.28 2.32
CA LEU A 120 -13.48 -7.65 1.96
C LEU A 120 -14.20 -8.67 2.85
N THR A 121 -14.31 -8.43 4.15
CA THR A 121 -15.04 -9.34 5.05
C THR A 121 -16.52 -9.44 4.68
N LEU A 122 -17.16 -8.33 4.32
CA LEU A 122 -18.56 -8.32 3.88
C LEU A 122 -18.77 -9.09 2.57
N ILE A 123 -17.79 -9.08 1.67
CA ILE A 123 -17.82 -9.86 0.43
C ILE A 123 -17.57 -11.35 0.70
N GLY A 124 -16.77 -11.69 1.71
CA GLY A 124 -16.42 -13.06 2.09
C GLY A 124 -17.49 -13.77 2.95
N ASP A 125 -18.23 -13.05 3.78
CA ASP A 125 -19.25 -13.60 4.69
C ASP A 125 -20.30 -14.49 4.00
N PRO A 126 -20.82 -14.16 2.80
CA PRO A 126 -21.74 -15.02 2.05
C PRO A 126 -21.14 -16.38 1.67
N PHE A 127 -19.84 -16.42 1.38
CA PHE A 127 -19.12 -17.66 1.07
C PHE A 127 -18.84 -18.51 2.31
N ALA A 128 -18.86 -17.90 3.49
CA ALA A 128 -18.80 -18.59 4.78
C ALA A 128 -20.17 -19.08 5.27
N GLY A 129 -21.22 -18.98 4.44
CA GLY A 129 -22.57 -19.41 4.78
C GLY A 129 -23.35 -18.43 5.66
N LYS A 130 -22.85 -17.21 5.88
CA LYS A 130 -23.60 -16.14 6.57
C LYS A 130 -24.48 -15.40 5.57
N PRO A 131 -25.72 -15.04 5.92
CA PRO A 131 -26.57 -14.26 5.02
C PRO A 131 -25.94 -12.89 4.75
N ALA A 132 -25.87 -12.51 3.47
CA ALA A 132 -25.48 -11.16 3.10
C ALA A 132 -26.57 -10.18 3.55
N GLU A 133 -26.28 -9.31 4.53
CA GLU A 133 -27.21 -8.23 4.84
C GLU A 133 -27.23 -7.20 3.71
N LEU A 134 -28.35 -7.10 3.01
CA LEU A 134 -28.60 -6.11 1.94
C LEU A 134 -28.29 -4.67 2.38
N GLY A 135 -28.46 -4.36 3.67
CA GLY A 135 -28.08 -3.07 4.27
C GLY A 135 -26.57 -2.80 4.21
N ALA A 136 -25.75 -3.81 4.53
CA ALA A 136 -24.30 -3.71 4.50
C ALA A 136 -23.77 -3.53 3.07
N LEU A 137 -24.35 -4.23 2.09
CA LEU A 137 -24.02 -4.05 0.67
C LEU A 137 -24.37 -2.64 0.16
N ARG A 138 -25.49 -2.07 0.61
CA ARG A 138 -25.90 -0.71 0.25
C ARG A 138 -24.96 0.35 0.83
N ILE A 139 -24.50 0.17 2.07
CA ILE A 139 -23.51 1.03 2.72
C ILE A 139 -22.15 0.92 2.00
N ALA A 140 -21.73 -0.30 1.67
CA ALA A 140 -20.48 -0.53 0.93
C ALA A 140 -20.51 0.17 -0.44
N ARG A 141 -21.63 0.09 -1.16
CA ARG A 141 -21.84 0.80 -2.44
C ARG A 141 -21.73 2.32 -2.28
N ALA A 142 -22.45 2.89 -1.31
CA ALA A 142 -22.41 4.32 -1.04
C ALA A 142 -21.00 4.81 -0.66
N ASN A 143 -20.25 4.02 0.12
CA ASN A 143 -18.85 4.31 0.45
C ASN A 143 -17.95 4.30 -0.79
N TYR A 144 -18.15 3.35 -1.71
CA TYR A 144 -17.44 3.29 -2.98
C TYR A 144 -17.73 4.51 -3.86
N GLU A 145 -19.00 4.88 -4.02
CA GLU A 145 -19.43 6.05 -4.80
C GLU A 145 -18.86 7.35 -4.24
N ASN A 146 -18.88 7.52 -2.92
CA ASN A 146 -18.25 8.66 -2.24
C ASN A 146 -16.73 8.72 -2.47
N ARG A 147 -16.07 7.56 -2.50
CA ARG A 147 -14.63 7.45 -2.74
C ARG A 147 -14.26 7.76 -4.18
N ALA A 148 -15.05 7.26 -5.14
CA ALA A 148 -14.92 7.60 -6.56
C ALA A 148 -15.07 9.11 -6.78
N ALA A 149 -16.12 9.73 -6.22
CA ALA A 149 -16.33 11.17 -6.32
C ALA A 149 -15.19 12.00 -5.69
N ARG A 150 -14.59 11.52 -4.59
CA ARG A 150 -13.38 12.13 -4.01
C ARG A 150 -12.18 12.02 -4.94
N LEU A 151 -11.96 10.86 -5.55
CA LEU A 151 -10.86 10.65 -6.50
C LEU A 151 -11.03 11.53 -7.74
N ASP A 152 -12.25 11.69 -8.25
CA ASP A 152 -12.52 12.58 -9.39
C ASP A 152 -12.24 14.05 -9.04
N ARG A 153 -12.59 14.50 -7.83
CA ARG A 153 -12.19 15.83 -7.34
C ARG A 153 -10.68 16.00 -7.26
N CYS A 154 -9.97 15.00 -6.74
CA CYS A 154 -8.51 15.02 -6.73
C CYS A 154 -7.94 15.08 -8.16
N ARG A 155 -8.49 14.30 -9.10
CA ARG A 155 -8.06 14.32 -10.49
C ARG A 155 -8.23 15.70 -11.14
N GLN A 156 -9.36 16.35 -10.88
CA GLN A 156 -9.61 17.72 -11.39
C GLN A 156 -8.62 18.75 -10.85
N VAL A 157 -8.09 18.58 -9.63
CA VAL A 157 -7.09 19.52 -9.08
C VAL A 157 -5.68 19.20 -9.57
N PHE A 158 -5.31 17.93 -9.69
CA PHE A 158 -3.94 17.52 -10.02
C PHE A 158 -3.65 17.37 -11.52
N PHE A 159 -4.66 17.11 -12.36
CA PHE A 159 -4.48 16.83 -13.80
C PHE A 159 -5.15 17.86 -14.72
N SER A 160 -5.62 18.99 -14.20
CA SER A 160 -6.21 20.08 -15.01
C SER A 160 -5.18 20.96 -15.71
N VAL A 161 -3.98 20.46 -16.02
CA VAL A 161 -3.06 21.18 -16.91
C VAL A 161 -3.65 21.09 -18.32
N PRO A 162 -4.05 22.20 -18.97
CA PRO A 162 -4.40 22.14 -20.37
C PRO A 162 -3.14 21.69 -21.12
N ILE A 163 -3.23 20.54 -21.79
CA ILE A 163 -2.23 20.13 -22.78
C ILE A 163 -2.24 21.25 -23.82
N ARG A 164 -1.26 22.15 -23.76
CA ARG A 164 -0.99 23.09 -24.85
C ARG A 164 -0.67 22.20 -26.05
N SER A 165 -1.61 22.10 -26.98
CA SER A 165 -1.37 21.45 -28.26
C SER A 165 -0.07 22.01 -28.84
N PRO A 166 0.88 21.17 -29.30
CA PRO A 166 2.07 21.68 -29.97
C PRO A 166 1.62 22.55 -31.16
N PRO A 167 2.28 23.69 -31.42
CA PRO A 167 1.92 24.54 -32.54
C PRO A 167 2.05 23.75 -33.85
N PRO A 168 1.17 24.01 -34.85
CA PRO A 168 1.24 23.31 -36.13
C PRO A 168 2.60 23.55 -36.77
N GLU A 169 3.29 22.47 -37.11
CA GLU A 169 4.60 22.48 -37.72
C GLU A 169 4.59 23.33 -39.00
N THR A 170 5.18 24.53 -38.93
CA THR A 170 5.59 25.26 -40.12
C THR A 170 6.76 24.50 -40.74
N GLY A 171 6.52 23.93 -41.93
CA GLY A 171 7.52 23.19 -42.68
C GLY A 171 8.79 24.00 -42.90
N CYS A 172 9.93 23.38 -42.57
CA CYS A 172 11.24 23.76 -43.08
C CYS A 172 12.00 22.46 -43.40
N ALA A 173 12.28 22.27 -44.68
CA ALA A 173 13.09 21.19 -45.21
C ALA A 173 14.55 21.34 -44.78
N ALA A 174 15.17 20.23 -44.35
CA ALA A 174 16.62 20.06 -44.40
C ALA A 174 16.97 18.55 -44.44
N THR A 175 17.29 18.09 -45.65
CA THR A 175 18.32 17.10 -46.03
C THR A 175 19.02 16.29 -44.92
N GLY A 176 19.08 14.95 -45.10
CA GLY A 176 19.70 13.94 -44.22
C GLY A 176 21.24 13.99 -44.05
N PRO A 177 21.96 12.88 -43.71
CA PRO A 177 21.58 11.45 -43.79
C PRO A 177 21.83 10.57 -42.53
N GLY A 178 21.04 9.49 -42.46
CA GLY A 178 21.39 8.12 -42.06
C GLY A 178 22.22 7.81 -40.81
N VAL A 179 21.60 7.12 -39.85
CA VAL A 179 22.19 5.93 -39.21
C VAL A 179 21.08 4.89 -39.02
N ALA A 180 21.26 3.73 -39.65
CA ALA A 180 20.39 2.56 -39.55
C ALA A 180 20.62 1.82 -38.23
N ILE A 181 19.54 1.35 -37.60
CA ILE A 181 19.59 0.33 -36.56
C ILE A 181 18.89 -0.90 -37.15
N HIS A 182 19.68 -1.95 -37.41
CA HIS A 182 19.20 -3.27 -37.82
C HIS A 182 18.64 -4.05 -36.60
N PRO A 183 17.82 -5.08 -36.82
CA PRO A 183 16.92 -5.69 -35.83
C PRO A 183 17.61 -6.40 -34.66
#